data_AF-A0A1J0PDE4-F1
#
_entry.id   AF-A0A1J0PDE4-F1
#
_cell.length_a   1.000
_cell.length_b   1.000
_cell.length_c   1.000
_cell.angle_alpha   90.00
_cell.angle_beta   90.00
_cell.angle_gamma   90.00
#
_symmetry.space_group_name_H-M   'P 1'
#
loop_
_entity.id
_entity.type
_entity.pdbx_description
1 polymer ?
#
loop_
_entity_poly.entity_id
_entity_poly.type
_entity_poly.pdbx_seq_one_letter_code
_entity_poly.pdbx_strand_id
1 'polypeptide(L)'
;MMKFSLPLKPLVLLLGTLVALLPPLQGAAHAEQDACSDAMTTVETSRCLVKVLRKLDQELEEALGGVAKQAQAVPEDDFQGLWRDNLRNVFRTSPDPIRQAEAFRRERRKVCAYAKSLSFQGSGYGIFTTSCEIELSKTMLDQFRP
;
A
#
# COMPACT_ATOMS: atom_id res chain seq x y z
N MET A 1 -30.60 53.84 -20.44
CA MET A 1 -29.89 52.61 -20.84
C MET A 1 -28.39 52.81 -20.58
N MET A 2 -27.88 52.35 -19.44
CA MET A 2 -26.44 52.41 -19.11
C MET A 2 -25.83 51.02 -19.25
N LYS A 3 -24.82 50.90 -20.13
CA LYS A 3 -24.00 49.69 -20.31
C LYS A 3 -22.90 49.70 -19.26
N PHE A 4 -22.92 48.76 -18.32
CA PHE A 4 -21.79 48.49 -17.44
C PHE A 4 -20.86 47.48 -18.12
N SER A 5 -19.71 47.94 -18.57
CA SER A 5 -18.59 47.08 -18.96
C SER A 5 -17.65 46.93 -17.77
N LEU A 6 -17.68 45.77 -17.10
CA LEU A 6 -16.69 45.39 -16.08
C LEU A 6 -15.48 44.73 -16.76
N PRO A 7 -14.24 45.15 -16.45
CA PRO A 7 -13.05 44.49 -16.98
C PRO A 7 -12.82 43.14 -16.28
N LEU A 8 -12.99 42.07 -17.05
CA LEU A 8 -12.78 40.66 -16.70
C LEU A 8 -11.28 40.31 -16.52
N LYS A 9 -10.52 41.10 -15.76
CA LYS A 9 -9.05 40.96 -15.68
C LYS A 9 -8.42 40.73 -14.29
N PRO A 10 -9.04 41.00 -13.12
CA PRO A 10 -8.36 40.69 -11.87
C PRO A 10 -8.61 39.25 -11.39
N LEU A 11 -9.66 38.57 -11.89
CA LEU A 11 -10.06 37.25 -11.35
C LEU A 11 -9.18 36.08 -11.84
N VAL A 12 -8.52 36.23 -12.99
CA VAL A 12 -7.67 35.17 -13.58
C VAL A 12 -6.32 35.05 -12.85
N LEU A 13 -5.89 36.10 -12.16
CA LEU A 13 -4.59 36.13 -11.46
C LEU A 13 -4.61 35.47 -10.08
N LEU A 14 -5.78 35.23 -9.49
CA LEU A 14 -5.91 34.64 -8.14
C LEU A 14 -6.02 33.10 -8.13
N LEU A 15 -6.19 32.45 -9.28
CA LEU A 15 -6.22 30.99 -9.38
C LEU A 15 -4.84 30.36 -9.67
N GLY A 16 -3.84 31.17 -10.05
CA GLY A 16 -2.50 30.67 -10.40
C GLY A 16 -1.62 30.30 -9.19
N THR A 17 -1.93 30.79 -7.99
CA THR A 17 -1.04 30.66 -6.82
C THR A 17 -1.36 29.49 -5.90
N LEU A 18 -2.50 28.80 -6.06
CA LEU A 18 -2.84 27.65 -5.21
C LEU A 18 -2.22 26.31 -5.65
N VAL A 19 -1.67 26.21 -6.87
CA VAL A 19 -1.07 24.95 -7.36
C VAL A 19 0.35 24.74 -6.81
N ALA A 20 1.02 25.79 -6.31
CA ALA A 20 2.39 25.72 -5.80
C ALA A 20 2.52 25.19 -4.36
N LEU A 21 1.40 24.94 -3.67
CA LEU A 21 1.37 24.44 -2.28
C LEU A 21 1.03 22.95 -2.17
N LEU A 22 0.84 22.26 -3.30
CA LEU A 22 0.74 20.80 -3.29
C LEU A 22 2.17 20.24 -3.22
N PRO A 23 2.57 19.60 -2.11
CA PRO A 23 3.83 18.88 -2.10
C PRO A 23 3.81 17.87 -3.26
N PRO A 24 4.92 17.71 -3.99
CA PRO A 24 4.96 16.73 -5.06
C PRO A 24 4.61 15.36 -4.48
N LEU A 25 3.60 14.70 -5.06
CA LEU A 25 3.29 13.29 -4.87
C LEU A 25 4.44 12.44 -5.45
N GLN A 26 5.62 12.54 -4.86
CA GLN A 26 6.84 11.84 -5.24
C GLN A 26 7.26 10.77 -4.20
N GLY A 27 6.53 10.65 -3.09
CA GLY A 27 6.95 9.85 -1.93
C GLY A 27 6.84 8.33 -2.07
N ALA A 28 5.99 7.79 -2.95
CA ALA A 28 5.71 6.35 -2.93
C ALA A 28 6.72 5.49 -3.71
N ALA A 29 7.53 6.08 -4.60
CA ALA A 29 8.41 5.32 -5.49
C ALA A 29 9.87 5.22 -5.00
N HIS A 30 10.26 6.00 -3.99
CA HIS A 30 11.67 6.13 -3.56
C HIS A 30 11.97 5.54 -2.17
N ALA A 31 10.95 5.26 -1.34
CA ALA A 31 11.13 4.93 0.08
C ALA A 31 11.93 3.64 0.35
N GLU A 32 12.15 2.80 -0.66
CA GLU A 32 12.86 1.53 -0.50
C GLU A 32 14.15 1.41 -1.30
N GLN A 33 14.53 2.48 -2.02
CA GLN A 33 15.83 2.51 -2.68
C GLN A 33 16.98 2.47 -1.64
N ASP A 34 16.73 2.84 -0.39
CA ASP A 34 17.73 2.83 0.69
C ASP A 34 18.16 1.42 1.09
N ALA A 35 17.24 0.45 1.19
CA ALA A 35 17.55 -0.94 1.58
C ALA A 35 18.34 -1.70 0.51
N CYS A 36 18.27 -1.23 -0.73
CA CYS A 36 18.94 -1.80 -1.89
C CYS A 36 19.91 -0.82 -2.55
N SER A 37 20.40 0.17 -1.80
CA SER A 37 21.21 1.30 -2.28
C SER A 37 22.57 0.89 -2.84
N ASP A 38 23.12 -0.24 -2.39
CA ASP A 38 24.38 -0.81 -2.90
C ASP A 38 24.24 -1.50 -4.27
N ALA A 39 23.01 -1.67 -4.79
CA ALA A 39 22.79 -2.32 -6.08
C ALA A 39 23.23 -1.43 -7.25
N MET A 40 24.15 -1.91 -8.09
CA MET A 40 24.72 -1.11 -9.19
C MET A 40 23.94 -1.24 -10.50
N THR A 41 23.07 -2.25 -10.61
CA THR A 41 22.29 -2.52 -11.82
C THR A 41 20.80 -2.67 -11.52
N THR A 42 19.96 -2.46 -12.54
CA THR A 42 18.50 -2.71 -12.48
C THR A 42 18.18 -4.15 -12.07
N VAL A 43 19.00 -5.12 -12.50
CA VAL A 43 18.82 -6.54 -12.16
C VAL A 43 19.14 -6.80 -10.69
N GLU A 44 20.23 -6.26 -10.18
CA GLU A 44 20.60 -6.36 -8.76
C GLU A 44 19.56 -5.70 -7.87
N THR A 45 19.10 -4.51 -8.27
CA THR A 45 18.03 -3.78 -7.56
C THR A 45 16.77 -4.63 -7.49
N SER A 46 16.33 -5.18 -8.62
CA SER A 46 15.14 -6.04 -8.68
C SER A 46 15.29 -7.29 -7.80
N ARG A 47 16.46 -7.94 -7.80
CA ARG A 47 16.73 -9.12 -6.95
C ARG A 47 16.72 -8.76 -5.46
N CYS A 48 17.31 -7.61 -5.09
CA CYS A 48 17.32 -7.15 -3.71
C CYS A 48 15.89 -6.88 -3.22
N LEU A 49 15.11 -6.10 -3.96
CA LEU A 49 13.72 -5.80 -3.60
C LEU A 49 12.86 -7.06 -3.46
N VAL A 50 13.01 -8.03 -4.37
CA VAL A 50 12.30 -9.32 -4.24
C VAL A 50 12.67 -10.06 -2.96
N LYS A 51 13.93 -9.99 -2.49
CA LYS A 51 14.33 -10.58 -1.20
C LYS A 51 13.69 -9.84 -0.04
N VAL A 52 13.65 -8.50 -0.07
CA VAL A 52 13.00 -7.70 0.97
C VAL A 52 11.51 -8.02 1.06
N LEU A 53 10.80 -8.04 -0.07
CA LEU A 53 9.39 -8.40 -0.12
C LEU A 53 9.10 -9.79 0.48
N ARG A 54 9.94 -10.78 0.15
CA ARG A 54 9.79 -12.14 0.72
C ARG A 54 9.94 -12.16 2.23
N LYS A 55 10.85 -11.37 2.78
CA LYS A 55 11.01 -11.25 4.23
C LYS A 55 9.76 -10.65 4.87
N LEU A 56 9.23 -9.57 4.30
CA LEU A 56 8.00 -8.94 4.78
C LEU A 56 6.78 -9.88 4.66
N ASP A 57 6.72 -10.68 3.59
CA ASP A 57 5.68 -11.71 3.43
C ASP A 57 5.74 -12.76 4.55
N GLN A 58 6.94 -13.16 4.98
CA GLN A 58 7.13 -14.08 6.10
C GLN A 58 6.72 -13.45 7.43
N GLU A 59 7.17 -12.21 7.68
CA GLU A 59 6.80 -11.45 8.88
C GLU A 59 5.27 -11.27 8.98
N LEU A 60 4.60 -11.08 7.85
CA LEU A 60 3.13 -10.95 7.82
C LEU A 60 2.44 -12.27 8.18
N GLU A 61 2.91 -13.39 7.65
CA GLU A 61 2.38 -14.71 8.00
C GLU A 61 2.55 -14.99 9.51
N GLU A 62 3.69 -14.63 10.08
CA GLU A 62 3.95 -14.76 11.52
C GLU A 62 3.02 -13.86 12.35
N ALA A 63 2.85 -12.60 11.96
CA ALA A 63 1.97 -11.66 12.64
C ALA A 63 0.50 -12.12 12.64
N LEU A 64 0.01 -12.56 11.48
CA LEU A 64 -1.34 -13.10 11.34
C LEU A 64 -1.52 -14.40 12.14
N GLY A 65 -0.49 -15.25 12.19
CA GLY A 65 -0.46 -16.42 13.06
C GLY A 65 -0.54 -16.04 14.54
N GLY A 66 0.11 -14.95 14.95
CA GLY A 66 0.01 -14.37 16.29
C GLY A 66 -1.41 -13.93 16.63
N VAL A 67 -2.06 -13.18 15.74
CA VAL A 67 -3.46 -12.74 15.90
C VAL A 67 -4.39 -13.93 16.04
N ALA A 68 -4.24 -14.95 15.19
CA ALA A 68 -5.05 -16.16 15.26
C ALA A 68 -4.88 -16.91 16.60
N LYS A 69 -3.66 -17.00 17.13
CA LYS A 69 -3.38 -17.60 18.44
C LYS A 69 -3.97 -16.77 19.59
N GLN A 70 -3.86 -15.45 19.54
CA GLN A 70 -4.44 -14.56 20.56
C GLN A 70 -5.96 -14.68 20.57
N ALA A 71 -6.59 -14.66 19.39
CA ALA A 71 -8.03 -14.87 19.27
C ALA A 71 -8.47 -16.22 19.86
N GLN A 72 -7.66 -17.28 19.68
CA GLN A 72 -7.90 -18.60 20.28
C GLN A 72 -7.75 -18.63 21.81
N ALA A 73 -6.97 -17.73 22.40
CA ALA A 73 -6.70 -17.68 23.83
C ALA A 73 -7.73 -16.86 24.62
N VAL A 74 -8.58 -16.08 23.94
CA VAL A 74 -9.68 -15.34 24.60
C VAL A 74 -10.73 -16.34 25.10
N PRO A 75 -10.97 -16.43 26.42
CA PRO A 75 -11.96 -17.33 26.99
C PRO A 75 -13.35 -16.73 26.82
N GLU A 76 -14.02 -17.07 25.72
CA GLU A 76 -15.47 -16.98 25.53
C GLU A 76 -15.79 -17.61 24.16
N ASP A 77 -16.71 -18.59 24.13
CA ASP A 77 -17.15 -19.21 22.88
C ASP A 77 -17.76 -18.16 21.92
N ASP A 78 -18.39 -17.12 22.48
CA ASP A 78 -19.05 -16.05 21.76
C ASP A 78 -18.07 -15.15 21.01
N PHE A 79 -16.95 -14.73 21.62
CA PHE A 79 -15.97 -13.87 20.95
C PHE A 79 -15.35 -14.55 19.73
N GLN A 80 -14.94 -15.82 19.88
CA GLN A 80 -14.34 -16.55 18.76
C GLN A 80 -15.36 -16.87 17.67
N GLY A 81 -16.61 -17.16 18.04
CA GLY A 81 -17.74 -17.28 17.11
C GLY A 81 -17.92 -16.00 16.32
N LEU A 82 -18.14 -14.88 17.01
CA LEU A 82 -18.37 -13.56 16.41
C LEU A 82 -17.19 -13.10 15.54
N TRP A 83 -15.95 -13.34 15.95
CA TRP A 83 -14.78 -12.99 15.15
C TRP A 83 -14.72 -13.80 13.85
N ARG A 84 -14.86 -15.14 13.93
CA ARG A 84 -14.87 -16.01 12.73
C ARG A 84 -16.06 -15.68 11.82
N ASP A 85 -17.22 -15.42 12.39
CA ASP A 85 -18.44 -15.10 11.65
C ASP A 85 -18.34 -13.73 10.98
N ASN A 86 -17.77 -12.73 11.65
CA ASN A 86 -17.48 -11.44 11.02
C ASN A 86 -16.53 -11.60 9.84
N LEU A 87 -15.43 -12.35 10.00
CA LEU A 87 -14.51 -12.60 8.91
C LEU A 87 -15.20 -13.29 7.72
N ARG A 88 -16.01 -14.33 7.97
CA ARG A 88 -16.67 -15.09 6.88
C ARG A 88 -17.86 -14.37 6.25
N ASN A 89 -18.72 -13.76 7.05
CA ASN A 89 -20.02 -13.25 6.61
C ASN A 89 -19.98 -11.77 6.24
N VAL A 90 -19.25 -10.95 7.01
CA VAL A 90 -19.14 -9.50 6.76
C VAL A 90 -18.01 -9.22 5.78
N PHE A 91 -16.79 -9.65 6.11
CA PHE A 91 -15.60 -9.35 5.31
C PHE A 91 -15.34 -10.36 4.20
N ARG A 92 -16.11 -11.46 4.14
CA ARG A 92 -15.99 -12.53 3.13
C ARG A 92 -14.55 -13.04 2.98
N THR A 93 -13.86 -13.15 4.11
CA THR A 93 -12.48 -13.61 4.23
C THR A 93 -12.37 -14.84 5.14
N SER A 94 -11.16 -15.36 5.32
CA SER A 94 -10.88 -16.56 6.11
C SER A 94 -10.32 -16.21 7.49
N PRO A 95 -10.63 -16.96 8.55
CA PRO A 95 -9.90 -16.89 9.82
C PRO A 95 -8.55 -17.62 9.79
N ASP A 96 -8.23 -18.33 8.71
CA ASP A 96 -6.94 -19.02 8.51
C ASP A 96 -5.85 -17.99 8.14
N PRO A 97 -4.79 -17.84 8.96
CA PRO A 97 -3.76 -16.82 8.76
C PRO A 97 -3.01 -17.01 7.43
N ILE A 98 -2.81 -18.24 6.96
CA ILE A 98 -2.15 -18.51 5.68
C ILE A 98 -3.02 -18.00 4.53
N ARG A 99 -4.33 -18.31 4.58
CA ARG A 99 -5.28 -17.83 3.57
C ARG A 99 -5.42 -16.31 3.59
N GLN A 100 -5.35 -15.68 4.76
CA GLN A 100 -5.35 -14.22 4.88
C GLN A 100 -4.09 -13.61 4.25
N ALA A 101 -2.90 -14.15 4.54
CA ALA A 101 -1.65 -13.68 3.95
C ALA A 101 -1.65 -13.83 2.42
N GLU A 102 -2.13 -14.96 1.90
CA GLU A 102 -2.29 -15.17 0.46
C GLU A 102 -3.30 -14.19 -0.17
N ALA A 103 -4.44 -13.95 0.48
CA ALA A 103 -5.42 -12.99 0.00
C ALA A 103 -4.84 -11.58 -0.06
N PHE A 104 -4.14 -11.16 0.99
CA PHE A 104 -3.43 -9.89 1.02
C PHE A 104 -2.41 -9.78 -0.12
N ARG A 105 -1.52 -10.76 -0.29
CA ARG A 105 -0.53 -10.76 -1.38
C ARG A 105 -1.17 -10.62 -2.77
N ARG A 106 -2.29 -11.32 -3.01
CA ARG A 106 -3.03 -11.22 -4.29
C ARG A 106 -3.60 -9.83 -4.51
N GLU A 107 -4.28 -9.25 -3.53
CA GLU A 107 -4.87 -7.92 -3.65
C GLU A 107 -3.81 -6.82 -3.75
N ARG A 108 -2.76 -6.90 -2.92
CA ARG A 108 -1.59 -6.02 -2.96
C ARG A 108 -0.97 -5.97 -4.36
N ARG A 109 -0.74 -7.14 -4.98
CA ARG A 109 -0.18 -7.22 -6.33
C ARG A 109 -1.08 -6.56 -7.37
N LYS A 110 -2.40 -6.72 -7.27
CA LYS A 110 -3.36 -6.05 -8.17
C LYS A 110 -3.32 -4.53 -8.01
N VAL A 111 -3.32 -4.04 -6.77
CA VAL A 111 -3.25 -2.60 -6.47
C VAL A 111 -1.96 -2.01 -7.03
N CYS A 112 -0.81 -2.65 -6.83
CA CYS A 112 0.47 -2.15 -7.33
C CYS A 112 0.60 -2.24 -8.85
N ALA A 113 0.06 -3.28 -9.48
CA ALA A 113 -0.01 -3.37 -10.93
C ALA A 113 -0.90 -2.26 -11.52
N TYR A 114 -2.03 -1.96 -10.88
CA TYR A 114 -2.90 -0.87 -11.26
C TYR A 114 -2.23 0.50 -11.06
N ALA A 115 -1.61 0.73 -9.90
CA ALA A 115 -0.86 1.96 -9.66
C ALA A 115 0.23 2.18 -10.72
N LYS A 116 0.92 1.11 -11.13
CA LYS A 116 1.93 1.19 -12.19
C LYS A 116 1.32 1.53 -13.55
N SER A 117 0.15 0.97 -13.89
CA SER A 117 -0.50 1.21 -15.19
C SER A 117 -0.88 2.68 -15.39
N LEU A 118 -1.07 3.43 -14.30
CA LEU A 118 -1.31 4.88 -14.33
C LEU A 118 -0.04 5.72 -14.56
N SER A 119 1.15 5.10 -14.51
CA SER A 119 2.45 5.77 -14.69
C SER A 119 3.12 5.38 -16.01
N PHE A 120 3.94 6.27 -16.58
CA PHE A 120 4.59 6.07 -17.88
C PHE A 120 5.32 4.71 -17.99
N GLN A 121 5.18 4.05 -19.14
CA GLN A 121 5.72 2.71 -19.40
C GLN A 121 7.23 2.80 -19.68
N GLY A 122 8.03 2.08 -18.90
CA GLY A 122 9.48 1.98 -19.05
C GLY A 122 10.00 0.74 -18.32
N SER A 123 11.29 0.43 -18.49
CA SER A 123 11.98 -0.77 -17.95
C SER A 123 11.97 -0.89 -16.42
N GLY A 124 11.47 0.11 -15.69
CA GLY A 124 11.27 0.09 -14.24
C GLY A 124 9.97 -0.53 -13.75
N TYR A 125 9.21 -1.26 -14.59
CA TYR A 125 7.93 -1.88 -14.18
C TYR A 125 8.10 -2.74 -12.93
N GLY A 126 9.03 -3.71 -12.97
CA GLY A 126 9.26 -4.64 -11.86
C GLY A 126 9.65 -3.94 -10.57
N ILE A 127 10.64 -3.03 -10.64
CA ILE A 127 11.11 -2.25 -9.49
C ILE A 127 9.97 -1.46 -8.85
N PHE A 128 9.21 -0.70 -9.63
CA PHE A 128 8.09 0.07 -9.10
C PHE A 128 7.04 -0.83 -8.44
N THR A 129 6.63 -1.91 -9.12
CA THR A 129 5.60 -2.80 -8.56
C THR A 129 6.07 -3.43 -7.27
N THR A 130 7.33 -3.87 -7.21
CA THR A 130 7.89 -4.50 -6.01
C THR A 130 8.04 -3.49 -4.86
N SER A 131 8.52 -2.28 -5.11
CA SER A 131 8.59 -1.24 -4.08
C SER A 131 7.22 -0.83 -3.55
N CYS A 132 6.21 -0.70 -4.43
CA CYS A 132 4.82 -0.50 -4.00
C CYS A 132 4.33 -1.63 -3.09
N GLU A 133 4.60 -2.88 -3.47
CA GLU A 133 4.22 -4.04 -2.66
C GLU A 133 4.92 -4.01 -1.29
N ILE A 134 6.16 -3.57 -1.23
CA ILE A 134 6.91 -3.49 0.03
C ILE A 134 6.31 -2.43 0.95
N GLU A 135 5.99 -1.24 0.45
CA GLU A 135 5.37 -0.18 1.25
C GLU A 135 3.98 -0.58 1.78
N LEU A 136 3.17 -1.26 0.97
CA LEU A 136 1.89 -1.79 1.44
C LEU A 136 2.08 -2.88 2.50
N SER A 137 3.12 -3.69 2.40
CA SER A 137 3.43 -4.75 3.38
C SER A 137 3.89 -4.17 4.70
N LYS A 138 4.76 -3.17 4.67
CA LYS A 138 5.17 -2.41 5.87
C LYS A 138 3.97 -1.75 6.54
N THR A 139 3.14 -1.05 5.76
CA THR A 139 1.92 -0.39 6.27
C THR A 139 0.99 -1.38 6.97
N MET A 140 0.84 -2.58 6.42
CA MET A 140 0.04 -3.64 7.03
C MET A 140 0.69 -4.19 8.31
N LEU A 141 2.00 -4.48 8.28
CA LEU A 141 2.75 -4.95 9.44
C LEU A 141 2.73 -3.95 10.60
N ASP A 142 2.73 -2.66 10.30
CA ASP A 142 2.62 -1.59 11.30
C ASP A 142 1.30 -1.65 12.07
N GLN A 143 0.22 -2.21 11.49
CA GLN A 143 -1.06 -2.42 12.19
C GLN A 143 -1.00 -3.55 13.23
N PHE A 144 0.00 -4.43 13.15
CA PHE A 144 0.20 -5.52 14.10
C PHE A 144 1.24 -5.21 15.17
N ARG A 145 1.82 -4.00 15.16
CA ARG A 145 2.71 -3.56 16.24
C ARG A 145 1.89 -3.32 17.53
N PRO A 146 2.42 -3.71 18.70
CA PRO A 146 1.77 -3.52 19.99
C PRO A 146 1.63 -2.04 20.37
#